data_AF-A0A0Q9KFR9-F1
#
_entry.id   AF-A0A0Q9KFR9-F1
#
_cell.length_a   1.000
_cell.length_b   1.000
_cell.length_c   1.000
_cell.angle_alpha   90.00
_cell.angle_beta   90.00
_cell.angle_gamma   90.00
#
_symmetry.space_group_name_H-M   'P 1'
#
loop_
_entity.id
_entity.type
_entity.pdbx_description
1 polymer ?
#
loop_
_entity_poly.entity_id
_entity_poly.type
_entity_poly.pdbx_seq_one_letter_code
_entity_poly.pdbx_strand_id
1 'polypeptide(L)'
;MNWSGITVGYALSGSHCTFAEVMPEIKRFVDAGANVVPIVSNTLMTTDTRFGKSEDWQAQLKAITGNELISTIVQAEPLGPSKLLDVLVIAPCTGNTTSRLANAITDSAVLMAAKAQMRNGRPIVLAISTNDGLGLNAANIAKLLVAKHIYFVPFGQDNPVQKPNSLVARMDLVLEACEAALAGKQLQPLLVERH
;
A
#
# COMPACT_ATOMS: atom_id res chain seq x y z
N MET A 1 12.17 -15.08 -1.48
CA MET A 1 11.19 -16.15 -1.14
C MET A 1 10.57 -16.70 -2.43
N ASN A 2 9.92 -17.87 -2.42
CA ASN A 2 9.05 -18.26 -3.54
C ASN A 2 7.64 -17.72 -3.26
N TRP A 3 7.09 -16.89 -4.15
CA TRP A 3 5.77 -16.27 -3.97
C TRP A 3 4.63 -17.13 -4.50
N SER A 4 4.93 -18.30 -5.08
CA SER A 4 3.93 -19.26 -5.54
C SER A 4 3.00 -19.68 -4.39
N GLY A 5 1.69 -19.51 -4.60
CA GLY A 5 0.67 -19.81 -3.59
C GLY A 5 0.46 -18.73 -2.52
N ILE A 6 1.19 -17.61 -2.60
CA ILE A 6 0.98 -16.43 -1.75
C ILE A 6 0.03 -15.47 -2.45
N THR A 7 -1.01 -15.03 -1.74
CA THR A 7 -1.94 -14.01 -2.24
C THR A 7 -1.63 -12.65 -1.61
N VAL A 8 -1.31 -11.67 -2.45
CA VAL A 8 -0.96 -10.29 -2.08
C VAL A 8 -2.12 -9.38 -2.40
N GLY A 9 -2.70 -8.72 -1.40
CA GLY A 9 -3.59 -7.58 -1.65
C GLY A 9 -2.74 -6.36 -1.94
N TYR A 10 -2.81 -5.82 -3.16
CA TYR A 10 -2.06 -4.62 -3.53
C TYR A 10 -2.99 -3.41 -3.57
N ALA A 11 -2.96 -2.62 -2.50
CA ALA A 11 -3.86 -1.51 -2.29
C ALA A 11 -3.26 -0.16 -2.73
N LEU A 12 -3.93 0.50 -3.66
CA LEU A 12 -3.53 1.78 -4.24
C LEU A 12 -4.36 2.91 -3.62
N SER A 13 -3.71 3.76 -2.82
CA SER A 13 -4.38 4.90 -2.20
C SER A 13 -3.95 6.23 -2.82
N GLY A 14 -4.91 7.10 -3.11
CA GLY A 14 -4.66 8.51 -3.41
C GLY A 14 -4.21 8.84 -4.84
N SER A 15 -3.21 9.71 -4.97
CA SER A 15 -2.97 10.53 -6.16
C SER A 15 -2.31 9.75 -7.31
N HIS A 16 -2.82 9.93 -8.52
CA HIS A 16 -2.42 9.23 -9.75
C HIS A 16 -0.96 9.42 -10.15
N CYS A 17 -0.30 10.48 -9.68
CA CYS A 17 1.08 10.81 -10.04
C CYS A 17 2.08 9.71 -9.70
N THR A 18 1.79 8.89 -8.69
CA THR A 18 2.68 7.84 -8.19
C THR A 18 2.36 6.46 -8.76
N PHE A 19 1.32 6.31 -9.61
CA PHE A 19 0.94 5.01 -10.17
C PHE A 19 2.00 4.47 -11.14
N ALA A 20 2.62 5.33 -11.93
CA ALA A 20 3.73 4.95 -12.80
C ALA A 20 4.91 4.30 -12.02
N GLU A 21 5.15 4.74 -10.78
CA GLU A 21 6.22 4.18 -9.93
C GLU A 21 5.86 2.82 -9.34
N VAL A 22 4.57 2.52 -9.13
CA VAL A 22 4.14 1.28 -8.47
C VAL A 22 3.69 0.19 -9.44
N MET A 23 3.31 0.51 -10.69
CA MET A 23 2.97 -0.54 -11.68
C MET A 23 4.11 -1.55 -11.92
N PRO A 24 5.39 -1.14 -12.04
CA PRO A 24 6.51 -2.08 -12.13
C PRO A 24 6.61 -2.98 -10.89
N GLU A 25 6.36 -2.44 -9.70
CA GLU A 25 6.41 -3.20 -8.45
C GLU A 25 5.29 -4.23 -8.36
N ILE A 26 4.07 -3.89 -8.80
CA ILE A 26 2.96 -4.86 -8.92
C ILE A 26 3.36 -6.00 -9.86
N LYS A 27 3.97 -5.68 -11.00
CA LYS A 27 4.45 -6.69 -11.95
C LYS A 27 5.53 -7.57 -11.33
N ARG A 28 6.45 -7.03 -10.52
CA ARG A 28 7.47 -7.82 -9.81
C ARG A 28 6.86 -8.90 -8.91
N PHE A 29 5.76 -8.61 -8.23
CA PHE A 29 5.04 -9.64 -7.44
C PHE A 29 4.48 -10.76 -8.34
N VAL A 30 3.83 -10.40 -9.43
CA VAL A 30 3.26 -11.38 -10.39
C VAL A 30 4.37 -12.23 -11.00
N ASP A 31 5.46 -11.61 -11.46
CA ASP A 31 6.62 -12.29 -12.03
C ASP A 31 7.31 -13.24 -11.03
N ALA A 32 7.25 -12.92 -9.73
CA ALA A 32 7.74 -13.77 -8.65
C ALA A 32 6.81 -14.96 -8.32
N GLY A 33 5.61 -15.00 -8.91
CA GLY A 33 4.61 -16.07 -8.75
C GLY A 33 3.47 -15.78 -7.78
N ALA A 34 3.36 -14.55 -7.25
CA ALA A 34 2.28 -14.16 -6.36
C ALA A 34 0.94 -14.05 -7.10
N ASN A 35 -0.15 -14.43 -6.44
CA ASN A 35 -1.49 -14.01 -6.85
C ASN A 35 -1.75 -12.59 -6.33
N VAL A 36 -1.83 -11.60 -7.21
CA VAL A 36 -1.99 -10.20 -6.80
C VAL A 36 -3.44 -9.75 -6.96
N VAL A 37 -4.07 -9.37 -5.85
CA VAL A 37 -5.45 -8.85 -5.83
C VAL A 37 -5.40 -7.32 -5.71
N PRO A 38 -5.72 -6.57 -6.78
CA PRO A 38 -5.68 -5.12 -6.78
C PRO A 38 -6.87 -4.52 -6.01
N ILE A 39 -6.57 -3.65 -5.04
CA ILE A 39 -7.57 -2.93 -4.24
C ILE A 39 -7.38 -1.44 -4.47
N VAL A 40 -8.41 -0.73 -4.87
CA VAL A 40 -8.26 0.66 -5.35
C VAL A 40 -9.19 1.61 -4.61
N SER A 41 -8.71 2.83 -4.38
CA SER A 41 -9.56 3.91 -3.86
C SER A 41 -10.49 4.45 -4.96
N ASN A 42 -11.62 5.04 -4.58
CA ASN A 42 -12.60 5.61 -5.53
C ASN A 42 -11.99 6.68 -6.45
N THR A 43 -10.96 7.39 -6.00
CA THR A 43 -10.25 8.39 -6.80
C THR A 43 -9.63 7.76 -8.06
N LEU A 44 -9.09 6.54 -7.96
CA LEU A 44 -8.54 5.80 -9.10
C LEU A 44 -9.63 5.44 -10.11
N MET A 45 -10.87 5.23 -9.66
CA MET A 45 -11.99 4.82 -10.52
C MET A 45 -12.58 5.98 -11.33
N THR A 46 -12.44 7.22 -10.86
CA THR A 46 -13.31 8.32 -11.30
C THR A 46 -12.59 9.58 -11.76
N THR A 47 -11.28 9.69 -11.53
CA THR A 47 -10.56 10.95 -11.73
C THR A 47 -9.47 10.80 -12.78
N ASP A 48 -9.67 11.41 -13.94
CA ASP A 48 -8.60 11.59 -14.92
C ASP A 48 -7.62 12.65 -14.43
N THR A 49 -6.33 12.44 -14.71
CA THR A 49 -5.29 13.41 -14.34
C THR A 49 -4.32 13.62 -15.49
N ARG A 50 -3.47 14.64 -15.38
CA ARG A 50 -2.36 14.85 -16.31
C ARG A 50 -1.37 13.66 -16.39
N PHE A 51 -1.44 12.73 -15.45
CA PHE A 51 -0.55 11.56 -15.36
C PHE A 51 -1.12 10.32 -16.07
N GLY A 52 -2.38 10.35 -16.47
CA GLY A 52 -3.05 9.23 -17.14
C GLY A 52 -4.54 9.24 -16.87
N LYS A 53 -5.29 8.53 -17.71
CA LYS A 53 -6.73 8.33 -17.53
C LYS A 53 -6.98 7.23 -16.52
N SER A 54 -8.07 7.37 -15.77
CA SER A 54 -8.55 6.36 -14.82
C SER A 54 -8.69 4.99 -15.50
N GLU A 55 -9.30 4.95 -16.69
CA GLU A 55 -9.56 3.72 -17.44
C GLU A 55 -8.27 3.00 -17.82
N ASP A 56 -7.23 3.74 -18.22
CA ASP A 56 -5.93 3.17 -18.61
C ASP A 56 -5.27 2.46 -17.42
N TRP A 57 -5.29 3.08 -16.24
CA TRP A 57 -4.76 2.48 -15.02
C TRP A 57 -5.52 1.24 -14.60
N GLN A 58 -6.85 1.26 -14.70
CA GLN A 58 -7.69 0.10 -14.40
C GLN A 58 -7.41 -1.07 -15.35
N ALA A 59 -7.36 -0.80 -16.66
CA ALA A 59 -7.05 -1.80 -17.67
C ALA A 59 -5.65 -2.39 -17.47
N GLN A 60 -4.66 -1.55 -17.18
CA GLN A 60 -3.29 -1.99 -16.90
C GLN A 60 -3.22 -2.87 -15.65
N LEU A 61 -3.90 -2.51 -14.56
CA LEU A 61 -3.93 -3.33 -13.34
C LEU A 61 -4.53 -4.70 -13.58
N LYS A 62 -5.66 -4.76 -14.30
CA LYS A 62 -6.29 -6.03 -14.66
C LYS A 62 -5.38 -6.87 -15.55
N ALA A 63 -4.72 -6.25 -16.53
CA ALA A 63 -3.82 -6.94 -17.44
C ALA A 63 -2.57 -7.49 -16.72
N ILE A 64 -1.99 -6.74 -15.78
CA ILE A 64 -0.83 -7.18 -15.01
C ILE A 64 -1.21 -8.30 -14.04
N THR A 65 -2.31 -8.13 -13.30
CA THR A 65 -2.64 -9.02 -12.17
C THR A 65 -3.52 -10.20 -12.54
N GLY A 66 -4.22 -10.14 -13.67
CA GLY A 66 -5.25 -11.12 -14.05
C GLY A 66 -6.49 -11.12 -13.14
N ASN A 67 -6.61 -10.17 -12.21
CA ASN A 67 -7.66 -10.11 -11.20
C ASN A 67 -8.56 -8.89 -11.39
N GLU A 68 -9.82 -9.02 -10.97
CA GLU A 68 -10.77 -7.90 -10.92
C GLU A 68 -10.44 -6.93 -9.78
N LEU A 69 -10.77 -5.65 -9.97
CA LEU A 69 -10.48 -4.59 -9.00
C LEU A 69 -11.48 -4.62 -7.84
N ILE A 70 -10.98 -4.59 -6.61
CA ILE A 70 -11.80 -4.30 -5.42
C ILE A 70 -11.82 -2.79 -5.22
N SER A 71 -12.93 -2.12 -5.54
CA SER A 71 -13.04 -0.66 -5.52
C SER A 71 -14.06 -0.12 -4.54
N THR A 72 -14.90 -0.98 -3.96
CA THR A 72 -15.93 -0.61 -2.98
C THR A 72 -15.73 -1.28 -1.63
N ILE A 73 -16.30 -0.69 -0.58
CA ILE A 73 -16.29 -1.26 0.77
C ILE A 73 -16.95 -2.64 0.78
N VAL A 74 -18.06 -2.81 0.05
CA VAL A 74 -18.81 -4.07 -0.03
C VAL A 74 -17.95 -5.18 -0.65
N GLN A 75 -17.16 -4.89 -1.69
CA GLN A 75 -16.25 -5.86 -2.28
C GLN A 75 -15.06 -6.21 -1.37
N ALA A 76 -14.63 -5.27 -0.52
CA ALA A 76 -13.48 -5.48 0.37
C ALA A 76 -13.84 -6.24 1.66
N GLU A 77 -15.09 -6.17 2.12
CA GLU A 77 -15.54 -6.83 3.37
C GLU A 77 -15.30 -8.36 3.38
N PRO A 78 -15.57 -9.11 2.29
CA PRO A 78 -15.32 -10.55 2.22
C PRO A 78 -13.86 -10.97 2.40
N LEU A 79 -12.88 -10.07 2.24
CA LEU A 79 -11.46 -10.38 2.47
C LEU A 79 -11.19 -10.84 3.91
N GLY A 80 -12.02 -10.40 4.86
CA GLY A 80 -11.93 -10.76 6.28
C GLY A 80 -12.31 -12.23 6.54
N PRO A 81 -13.58 -12.63 6.33
CA PRO A 81 -14.04 -14.00 6.57
C PRO A 81 -13.37 -15.04 5.66
N SER A 82 -13.09 -14.69 4.40
CA SER A 82 -12.42 -15.61 3.46
C SER A 82 -10.95 -15.87 3.79
N LYS A 83 -10.29 -14.93 4.51
CA LYS A 83 -8.84 -14.95 4.75
C LYS A 83 -8.07 -15.12 3.42
N LEU A 84 -8.50 -14.41 2.38
CA LEU A 84 -7.92 -14.54 1.04
C LEU A 84 -6.46 -14.07 0.99
N LEU A 85 -6.13 -12.96 1.64
CA LEU A 85 -4.82 -12.30 1.51
C LEU A 85 -3.84 -12.79 2.59
N ASP A 86 -2.65 -13.23 2.19
CA ASP A 86 -1.57 -13.57 3.12
C ASP A 86 -0.88 -12.30 3.63
N VAL A 87 -0.72 -11.30 2.76
CA VAL A 87 -0.21 -9.97 3.08
C VAL A 87 -1.01 -8.91 2.32
N LEU A 88 -1.28 -7.77 2.96
CA LEU A 88 -1.82 -6.58 2.32
C LEU A 88 -0.73 -5.52 2.26
N VAL A 89 -0.46 -4.96 1.10
CA VAL A 89 0.38 -3.78 0.95
C VAL A 89 -0.48 -2.58 0.58
N ILE A 90 -0.23 -1.41 1.18
CA ILE A 90 -0.77 -0.12 0.76
C ILE A 90 0.37 0.70 0.18
N ALA A 91 0.45 0.77 -1.15
CA ALA A 91 1.53 1.42 -1.87
C ALA A 91 1.01 2.12 -3.14
N PRO A 92 1.04 3.47 -3.20
CA PRO A 92 1.43 4.39 -2.14
C PRO A 92 0.38 4.47 -1.01
N CYS A 93 0.84 4.75 0.21
CA CYS A 93 0.01 5.10 1.36
C CYS A 93 0.09 6.62 1.60
N THR A 94 -0.92 7.36 1.13
CA THR A 94 -0.94 8.83 1.28
C THR A 94 -1.09 9.28 2.73
N GLY A 95 -0.80 10.55 3.02
CA GLY A 95 -1.03 11.12 4.35
C GLY A 95 -2.47 11.01 4.82
N ASN A 96 -3.45 11.17 3.92
CA ASN A 96 -4.88 10.98 4.24
C ASN A 96 -5.18 9.53 4.63
N THR A 97 -4.70 8.55 3.85
CA THR A 97 -4.88 7.12 4.17
C THR A 97 -4.16 6.75 5.46
N THR A 98 -2.93 7.25 5.67
CA THR A 98 -2.14 7.05 6.89
C THR A 98 -2.89 7.56 8.12
N SER A 99 -3.38 8.79 8.06
CA SER A 99 -4.16 9.40 9.15
C SER A 99 -5.43 8.62 9.46
N ARG A 100 -6.20 8.24 8.43
CA ARG A 100 -7.44 7.48 8.61
C ARG A 100 -7.19 6.09 9.20
N LEU A 101 -6.19 5.38 8.68
CA LEU A 101 -5.80 4.06 9.18
C LEU A 101 -5.35 4.13 10.65
N ALA A 102 -4.49 5.09 10.99
CA ALA A 102 -4.02 5.33 12.35
C ALA A 102 -5.15 5.66 13.33
N ASN A 103 -6.28 6.16 12.84
CA ASN A 103 -7.45 6.52 13.65
C ASN A 103 -8.64 5.58 13.43
N ALA A 104 -8.39 4.37 12.91
CA ALA A 104 -9.37 3.30 12.71
C ALA A 104 -10.60 3.68 11.85
N ILE A 105 -10.44 4.64 10.94
CA ILE A 105 -11.46 5.02 9.96
C ILE A 105 -11.41 4.04 8.78
N THR A 106 -12.58 3.54 8.34
CA THR A 106 -12.68 2.54 7.27
C THR A 106 -13.70 2.90 6.19
N ASP A 107 -13.55 4.08 5.61
CA ASP A 107 -14.48 4.68 4.66
C ASP A 107 -14.03 4.57 3.19
N SER A 108 -13.15 3.61 2.90
CA SER A 108 -12.73 3.26 1.53
C SER A 108 -12.46 1.76 1.41
N ALA A 109 -12.45 1.23 0.18
CA ALA A 109 -12.09 -0.17 -0.07
C ALA A 109 -10.71 -0.52 0.47
N VAL A 110 -9.73 0.37 0.29
CA VAL A 110 -8.36 0.22 0.82
C VAL A 110 -8.36 0.10 2.35
N LEU A 111 -9.05 1.00 3.05
CA LEU A 111 -9.10 0.99 4.51
C LEU A 111 -9.95 -0.18 5.06
N MET A 112 -11.00 -0.59 4.33
CA MET A 112 -11.78 -1.78 4.66
C MET A 112 -10.93 -3.04 4.51
N ALA A 113 -10.16 -3.18 3.43
CA ALA A 113 -9.22 -4.29 3.25
C ALA A 113 -8.18 -4.33 4.37
N ALA A 114 -7.65 -3.18 4.79
CA ALA A 114 -6.73 -3.09 5.93
C ALA A 114 -7.39 -3.59 7.23
N LYS A 115 -8.61 -3.16 7.54
CA LYS A 115 -9.35 -3.66 8.71
C LYS A 115 -9.64 -5.15 8.62
N ALA A 116 -10.03 -5.65 7.44
CA ALA A 116 -10.26 -7.07 7.19
C ALA A 116 -8.99 -7.90 7.39
N GLN A 117 -7.82 -7.39 7.00
CA GLN A 117 -6.53 -8.02 7.22
C GLN A 117 -6.14 -8.03 8.71
N MET A 118 -6.31 -6.89 9.41
CA MET A 118 -6.06 -6.77 10.86
C MET A 118 -6.92 -7.74 11.67
N ARG A 119 -8.19 -7.95 11.29
CA ARG A 119 -9.11 -8.91 11.93
C ARG A 119 -8.49 -10.31 12.03
N ASN A 120 -7.67 -10.69 11.06
CA ASN A 120 -7.07 -12.01 10.96
C ASN A 120 -5.66 -12.08 11.57
N GLY A 121 -5.13 -10.98 12.15
CA GLY A 121 -3.76 -10.91 12.66
C GLY A 121 -2.71 -11.10 11.57
N ARG A 122 -3.04 -10.74 10.32
CA ARG A 122 -2.16 -10.90 9.16
C ARG A 122 -1.43 -9.60 8.83
N PRO A 123 -0.23 -9.68 8.21
CA PRO A 123 0.61 -8.52 7.98
C PRO A 123 -0.03 -7.50 7.03
N ILE A 124 0.15 -6.23 7.38
CA ILE A 124 -0.10 -5.06 6.54
C ILE A 124 1.20 -4.30 6.38
N VAL A 125 1.58 -4.00 5.13
CA VAL A 125 2.80 -3.28 4.79
C VAL A 125 2.43 -1.91 4.21
N LEU A 126 3.03 -0.85 4.74
CA LEU A 126 2.74 0.53 4.36
C LEU A 126 3.92 1.16 3.63
N ALA A 127 3.71 1.61 2.39
CA ALA A 127 4.67 2.41 1.67
C ALA A 127 4.24 3.89 1.71
N ILE A 128 4.59 4.59 2.80
CA ILE A 128 4.15 5.97 3.02
C ILE A 128 4.63 6.91 1.91
N SER A 129 3.79 7.87 1.53
CA SER A 129 4.13 8.92 0.57
C SER A 129 3.31 10.16 0.90
N THR A 130 3.92 11.09 1.66
CA THR A 130 3.23 12.30 2.10
C THR A 130 4.21 13.43 2.43
N ASN A 131 3.82 14.66 2.13
CA ASN A 131 4.65 15.85 2.35
C ASN A 131 4.57 16.42 3.78
N ASP A 132 3.70 15.87 4.62
CA ASP A 132 3.46 16.25 6.02
C ASP A 132 3.86 15.13 7.00
N GLY A 133 4.71 14.19 6.56
CA GLY A 133 5.12 12.98 7.28
C GLY A 133 5.88 13.27 8.58
N LEU A 134 6.75 14.30 8.60
CA LEU A 134 7.36 14.83 9.82
C LEU A 134 6.55 15.99 10.44
N GLY A 135 5.36 16.27 9.91
CA GLY A 135 4.41 17.27 10.43
C GLY A 135 3.23 16.62 11.14
N LEU A 136 2.01 16.99 10.77
CA LEU A 136 0.78 16.48 11.41
C LEU A 136 0.64 14.95 11.31
N ASN A 137 1.20 14.33 10.26
CA ASN A 137 1.16 12.88 10.11
C ASN A 137 2.23 12.14 10.92
N ALA A 138 3.19 12.83 11.55
CA ALA A 138 4.24 12.19 12.34
C ALA A 138 3.65 11.32 13.47
N ALA A 139 2.65 11.84 14.18
CA ALA A 139 1.96 11.10 15.24
C ALA A 139 1.19 9.87 14.70
N ASN A 140 0.62 9.96 13.50
CA ASN A 140 -0.08 8.84 12.87
C ASN A 140 0.89 7.75 12.42
N ILE A 141 2.03 8.13 11.82
CA ILE A 141 3.10 7.20 11.44
C ILE A 141 3.64 6.51 12.70
N ALA A 142 3.95 7.26 13.75
CA ALA A 142 4.45 6.71 15.02
C ALA A 142 3.45 5.73 15.65
N LYS A 143 2.15 6.04 15.63
CA LYS A 143 1.09 5.15 16.14
C LYS A 143 1.03 3.83 15.37
N LEU A 144 1.16 3.89 14.04
CA LEU A 144 1.16 2.71 13.18
C LEU A 144 2.46 1.90 13.31
N LEU A 145 3.60 2.57 13.53
CA LEU A 145 4.92 1.93 13.67
C LEU A 145 4.99 0.94 14.85
N VAL A 146 4.26 1.21 15.92
CA VAL A 146 4.22 0.36 17.12
C VAL A 146 3.02 -0.61 17.14
N ALA A 147 2.18 -0.58 16.11
CA ALA A 147 1.00 -1.43 16.03
C ALA A 147 1.35 -2.86 15.62
N LYS A 148 0.66 -3.86 16.21
CA LYS A 148 0.88 -5.26 15.85
C LYS A 148 0.49 -5.53 14.39
N HIS A 149 1.31 -6.32 13.70
CA HIS A 149 1.11 -6.74 12.31
C HIS A 149 1.16 -5.61 11.28
N ILE A 150 1.57 -4.40 11.66
CA ILE A 150 1.82 -3.30 10.74
C ILE A 150 3.33 -3.18 10.54
N TYR A 151 3.74 -3.12 9.29
CA TYR A 151 5.12 -2.99 8.85
C TYR A 151 5.22 -1.85 7.84
N PHE A 152 6.43 -1.36 7.64
CA PHE A 152 6.70 -0.26 6.73
C PHE A 152 7.71 -0.70 5.67
N VAL A 153 7.49 -0.24 4.46
CA VAL A 153 8.57 -0.22 3.45
C VAL A 153 9.59 0.82 3.91
N PRO A 154 10.91 0.55 3.83
CA PRO A 154 11.93 1.53 4.20
C PRO A 154 11.68 2.89 3.57
N PHE A 155 11.80 3.96 4.36
CA PHE A 155 11.43 5.31 3.96
C PHE A 155 12.40 6.37 4.48
N GLY A 156 12.37 7.53 3.83
CA GLY A 156 13.19 8.68 4.15
C GLY A 156 12.66 9.97 3.55
N GLN A 157 13.31 11.09 3.85
CA GLN A 157 13.01 12.36 3.20
C GLN A 157 13.47 12.33 1.74
N ASP A 158 12.60 12.74 0.84
CA ASP A 158 12.84 12.71 -0.61
C ASP A 158 13.34 14.02 -1.21
N ASN A 159 13.02 15.15 -0.57
CA ASN A 159 13.58 16.45 -0.94
C ASN A 159 13.62 17.34 0.32
N PRO A 160 14.61 17.17 1.21
CA PRO A 160 14.65 17.85 2.50
C PRO A 160 14.65 19.38 2.41
N VAL A 161 15.22 19.94 1.33
CA VAL A 161 15.32 21.39 1.13
C VAL A 161 13.97 21.99 0.76
N GLN A 162 13.26 21.41 -0.22
CA GLN A 162 12.00 21.98 -0.71
C GLN A 162 10.77 21.46 0.06
N LYS A 163 10.85 20.26 0.62
CA LYS A 163 9.77 19.58 1.32
C LYS A 163 10.30 18.97 2.64
N PRO A 164 10.68 19.79 3.62
CA PRO A 164 11.36 19.32 4.84
C PRO A 164 10.54 18.30 5.63
N ASN A 165 9.22 18.35 5.57
CA ASN A 165 8.36 17.39 6.28
C ASN A 165 8.01 16.14 5.47
N SER A 166 8.48 16.03 4.24
CA SER A 166 8.10 14.95 3.32
C SER A 166 8.81 13.65 3.66
N LEU A 167 8.04 12.57 3.71
CA LEU A 167 8.54 11.21 3.85
C LEU A 167 7.94 10.36 2.73
N VAL A 168 8.80 9.63 2.04
CA VAL A 168 8.40 8.73 0.96
C VAL A 168 9.16 7.41 1.10
N ALA A 169 8.44 6.31 0.88
CA ALA A 169 9.00 4.98 0.85
C ALA A 169 9.88 4.75 -0.40
N ARG A 170 10.83 3.83 -0.25
CA ARG A 170 11.58 3.21 -1.34
C ARG A 170 10.71 2.14 -1.97
N MET A 171 9.92 2.53 -2.99
CA MET A 171 8.93 1.64 -3.63
C MET A 171 9.56 0.38 -4.21
N ASP A 172 10.84 0.45 -4.60
CA ASP A 172 11.67 -0.68 -5.04
C ASP A 172 11.90 -1.75 -3.96
N LEU A 173 11.57 -1.47 -2.68
CA LEU A 173 11.71 -2.41 -1.57
C LEU A 173 10.37 -2.96 -1.07
N VAL A 174 9.28 -2.73 -1.80
CA VAL A 174 7.94 -3.18 -1.38
C VAL A 174 7.88 -4.70 -1.29
N LEU A 175 8.45 -5.42 -2.26
CA LEU A 175 8.45 -6.89 -2.30
C LEU A 175 9.21 -7.47 -1.11
N GLU A 176 10.41 -6.96 -0.86
CA GLU A 176 11.29 -7.35 0.23
C GLU A 176 10.65 -7.04 1.60
N ALA A 177 9.94 -5.92 1.72
CA ALA A 177 9.22 -5.55 2.94
C ALA A 177 8.04 -6.50 3.22
N CYS A 178 7.28 -6.89 2.18
CA CYS A 178 6.24 -7.91 2.30
C CYS A 178 6.81 -9.28 2.65
N GLU A 179 7.96 -9.66 2.08
CA GLU A 179 8.69 -10.88 2.42
C GLU A 179 9.06 -10.93 3.92
N ALA A 180 9.62 -9.84 4.45
CA ALA A 180 9.93 -9.73 5.87
C ALA A 180 8.67 -9.76 6.75
N ALA A 181 7.61 -9.08 6.34
CA ALA A 181 6.35 -8.99 7.08
C ALA A 181 5.64 -10.36 7.19
N LEU A 182 5.71 -11.19 6.15
CA LEU A 182 5.22 -12.59 6.18
C LEU A 182 5.99 -13.44 7.20
N ALA A 183 7.26 -13.13 7.45
CA ALA A 183 8.06 -13.74 8.51
C ALA A 183 7.86 -13.08 9.90
N GLY A 184 6.92 -12.14 10.04
CA GLY A 184 6.66 -11.42 11.27
C GLY A 184 7.72 -10.37 11.63
N LYS A 185 8.47 -9.87 10.64
CA LYS A 185 9.62 -8.97 10.85
C LYS A 185 9.46 -7.67 10.07
N GLN A 186 9.91 -6.58 10.68
CA GLN A 186 10.14 -5.31 9.97
C GLN A 186 11.43 -5.43 9.15
N LEU A 187 11.36 -5.14 7.85
CA LEU A 187 12.55 -5.01 7.01
C LEU A 187 13.47 -3.91 7.56
N GLN A 188 14.77 -4.19 7.61
CA GLN A 188 15.80 -3.26 8.07
C GLN A 188 16.86 -3.04 6.97
N PRO A 189 17.49 -1.85 6.90
CA PRO A 189 17.19 -0.66 7.70
C PRO A 189 15.83 -0.05 7.31
N LEU A 190 15.03 0.33 8.32
CA LEU A 190 13.74 0.98 8.08
C LEU A 190 13.91 2.45 7.65
N LEU A 191 14.84 3.16 8.28
CA LEU A 191 15.14 4.56 7.96
C LEU A 191 16.30 4.60 6.98
N VAL A 192 16.11 5.29 5.86
CA VAL A 192 17.08 5.38 4.76
C VAL A 192 17.19 6.80 4.22
N GLU A 193 18.30 7.09 3.54
CA GLU A 193 18.43 8.28 2.70
C GLU A 193 17.78 7.99 1.34
N ARG A 194 16.82 8.83 0.93
CA ARG A 194 16.09 8.69 -0.34
C ARG A 194 16.43 9.78 -1.38
N HIS A 195 16.94 10.91 -0.92
CA HIS A 195 17.24 12.08 -1.75
C HIS A 195 18.51 11.91 -2.58
#